data_AF-A0AAV0LMV4-F1
#
_entry.id   AF-A0AAV0LMV4-F1
#
_cell.length_a   1.000
_cell.length_b   1.000
_cell.length_c   1.000
_cell.angle_alpha   90.00
_cell.angle_beta   90.00
_cell.angle_gamma   90.00
#
_symmetry.space_group_name_H-M   'P 1'
#
loop_
_entity.id
_entity.type
_entity.pdbx_description
1 polymer ?
#
loop_
_entity_poly.entity_id
_entity_poly.type
_entity_poly.pdbx_seq_one_letter_code
_entity_poly.pdbx_strand_id
1 'polypeptide(L)'
;MKATKRPIHAVSTWVRRQPPKIKAFLAVISAMTALVFLRMIVNDHDNLFVASEAVHAIGISVLIYKLTKEKTCAGLSLKSQELTALFLAVRLYCSFVMEYDIHTLLDSATLLTTLWVIYMIRFNLKSSYMEEKDNFTIYFVVIPCAVLSLVIHPTTQHLFFNRICWAFCVYLEAVSVLPQLRVMQNTKIVEPFTAHYVFALGVARFLSCAHWVLQVLDTRGRLLTALGYGLWPSMVLLSEIVQTFILADFCYYYVKSLVGGQLVLRLPSGVV
;
A
#
# COMPACT_ATOMS: atom_id res chain seq x y z
N MET A 1 -12.65 44.55 2.86
CA MET A 1 -11.35 43.84 2.88
C MET A 1 -11.41 42.66 1.92
N LYS A 2 -10.63 42.66 0.83
CA LYS A 2 -10.57 41.52 -0.10
C LYS A 2 -9.88 40.36 0.61
N ALA A 3 -10.58 39.23 0.78
CA ALA A 3 -10.00 38.01 1.32
C ALA A 3 -8.80 37.60 0.44
N THR A 4 -7.60 37.69 0.99
CA THR A 4 -6.36 37.24 0.35
C THR A 4 -6.51 35.74 0.11
N LYS A 5 -6.84 35.33 -1.12
CA LYS A 5 -6.89 33.91 -1.47
C LYS A 5 -5.51 33.33 -1.21
N ARG A 6 -5.40 32.41 -0.23
CA ARG A 6 -4.14 31.73 0.07
C ARG A 6 -3.55 31.18 -1.24
N PRO A 7 -2.24 31.33 -1.52
CA PRO A 7 -1.63 30.92 -2.78
C PRO A 7 -1.93 29.46 -3.14
N ILE A 8 -2.06 28.60 -2.12
CA ILE A 8 -2.46 27.19 -2.24
C ILE A 8 -3.84 27.03 -2.92
N HIS A 9 -4.81 27.90 -2.61
CA HIS A 9 -6.13 27.85 -3.24
C HIS A 9 -6.11 28.29 -4.70
N ALA A 10 -5.24 29.25 -5.06
CA ALA A 10 -5.07 29.67 -6.45
C ALA A 10 -4.50 28.53 -7.30
N VAL A 11 -3.43 27.89 -6.81
CA VAL A 11 -2.80 26.72 -7.45
C VAL A 11 -3.79 25.56 -7.57
N SER A 12 -4.49 25.20 -6.48
CA SER A 12 -5.48 24.11 -6.50
C SER A 12 -6.61 24.36 -7.51
N THR A 13 -7.10 25.60 -7.60
CA THR A 13 -8.16 25.98 -8.54
C THR A 13 -7.66 25.91 -9.99
N TRP A 14 -6.43 26.34 -10.24
CA TRP A 14 -5.81 26.27 -11.57
C TRP A 14 -5.61 24.82 -12.01
N VAL A 15 -5.05 23.96 -11.16
CA VAL A 15 -4.83 22.52 -11.47
C VAL A 15 -6.15 21.83 -11.82
N ARG A 16 -7.24 22.13 -11.09
CA ARG A 16 -8.56 21.52 -11.36
C ARG A 16 -9.09 21.85 -12.75
N ARG A 17 -8.80 23.04 -13.27
CA ARG A 17 -9.24 23.52 -14.60
C ARG A 17 -8.42 22.95 -15.75
N GLN A 18 -7.30 22.30 -15.47
CA GLN A 18 -6.45 21.74 -16.52
C GLN A 18 -7.07 20.49 -17.17
N PRO A 19 -6.81 20.25 -18.47
CA PRO A 19 -7.21 19.04 -19.16
C PRO A 19 -6.50 17.81 -18.57
N PRO A 20 -7.06 16.58 -18.77
CA PRO A 20 -6.49 15.35 -18.21
C PRO A 20 -5.02 15.12 -18.56
N LYS A 21 -4.61 15.45 -19.79
CA LYS A 21 -3.21 15.33 -20.24
C LYS A 21 -2.25 16.19 -19.40
N ILE A 22 -2.64 17.42 -19.09
CA ILE A 22 -1.83 18.33 -18.27
C ILE A 22 -1.80 17.87 -16.81
N LYS A 23 -2.92 17.34 -16.29
CA LYS A 23 -2.94 16.73 -14.93
C LYS A 23 -2.00 15.53 -14.83
N ALA A 24 -2.02 14.64 -15.81
CA ALA A 24 -1.11 13.51 -15.89
C ALA A 24 0.36 13.98 -15.96
N PHE A 25 0.65 14.96 -16.81
CA PHE A 25 1.99 15.55 -16.92
C PHE A 25 2.47 16.17 -15.61
N LEU A 26 1.63 16.96 -14.93
CA LEU A 26 1.95 17.54 -13.62
C LEU A 26 2.18 16.47 -12.55
N ALA A 27 1.38 15.41 -12.56
CA ALA A 27 1.56 14.28 -11.64
C ALA A 27 2.92 13.60 -11.87
N VAL A 28 3.29 13.32 -13.13
CA VAL A 28 4.60 12.74 -13.48
C VAL A 28 5.74 13.65 -13.05
N ILE A 29 5.69 14.95 -13.35
CA ILE A 29 6.71 15.91 -12.90
C ILE A 29 6.82 15.93 -11.38
N SER A 30 5.68 15.94 -10.67
CA SER A 30 5.69 15.97 -9.20
C SER A 30 6.32 14.71 -8.61
N ALA A 31 6.04 13.53 -9.19
CA ALA A 31 6.63 12.27 -8.79
C ALA A 31 8.14 12.23 -9.07
N MET A 32 8.57 12.67 -10.26
CA MET A 32 9.99 12.78 -10.60
C MET A 32 10.73 13.76 -9.67
N THR A 33 10.11 14.91 -9.38
CA THR A 33 10.68 15.90 -8.47
C THR A 33 10.81 15.35 -7.05
N ALA A 34 9.80 14.62 -6.57
CA ALA A 34 9.83 13.96 -5.28
C ALA A 34 10.95 12.90 -5.21
N LEU A 35 11.12 12.07 -6.25
CA LEU A 35 12.19 11.08 -6.32
C LEU A 35 13.58 11.72 -6.33
N VAL A 36 13.77 12.78 -7.13
CA VAL A 36 15.04 13.53 -7.16
C VAL A 36 15.32 14.17 -5.81
N PHE A 37 14.31 14.76 -5.18
CA PHE A 37 14.42 15.34 -3.84
C PHE A 37 14.82 14.30 -2.78
N LEU A 38 14.16 13.12 -2.79
CA LEU A 38 14.51 12.02 -1.90
C LEU A 38 15.95 11.55 -2.14
N ARG A 39 16.38 11.41 -3.39
CA ARG A 39 17.77 11.05 -3.74
C ARG A 39 18.79 12.08 -3.25
N MET A 40 18.44 13.37 -3.25
CA MET A 40 19.35 14.43 -2.78
C MET A 40 19.46 14.49 -1.25
N ILE A 41 18.41 14.11 -0.52
CA ILE A 41 18.37 14.19 0.95
C ILE A 41 18.87 12.90 1.60
N VAL A 42 18.51 11.77 1.02
CA VAL A 42 18.79 10.46 1.61
C VAL A 42 20.10 9.94 1.03
N ASN A 43 21.18 10.15 1.78
CA ASN A 43 22.51 9.66 1.39
C ASN A 43 22.59 8.12 1.42
N ASP A 44 21.90 7.49 2.37
CA ASP A 44 21.80 6.03 2.49
C ASP A 44 20.34 5.62 2.29
N HIS A 45 20.08 5.00 1.13
CA HIS A 45 18.74 4.64 0.68
C HIS A 45 18.08 3.57 1.56
N ASP A 46 18.85 2.85 2.39
CA ASP A 46 18.28 1.92 3.38
C ASP A 46 17.44 2.67 4.43
N ASN A 47 17.69 3.97 4.64
CA ASN A 47 16.83 4.82 5.48
C ASN A 47 15.42 4.98 4.90
N LEU A 48 15.23 4.89 3.58
CA LEU A 48 13.88 4.94 2.99
C LEU A 48 13.10 3.68 3.33
N PHE A 49 13.77 2.52 3.33
CA PHE A 49 13.17 1.25 3.73
C PHE A 49 12.78 1.30 5.21
N VAL A 50 13.69 1.72 6.10
CA VAL A 50 13.40 1.87 7.54
C VAL A 50 12.25 2.85 7.77
N ALA A 51 12.21 3.97 7.04
CA ALA A 51 11.12 4.94 7.11
C ALA A 51 9.78 4.34 6.64
N SER A 52 9.77 3.55 5.57
CA SER A 52 8.59 2.82 5.09
C SER A 52 8.03 1.92 6.19
N GLU A 53 8.88 1.09 6.79
CA GLU A 53 8.48 0.16 7.86
C GLU A 53 8.00 0.89 9.11
N ALA A 54 8.66 1.98 9.51
CA ALA A 54 8.24 2.79 10.64
C ALA A 54 6.86 3.43 10.42
N VAL A 55 6.61 3.98 9.23
CA VAL A 55 5.31 4.57 8.87
C VAL A 55 4.23 3.49 8.84
N HIS A 56 4.54 2.31 8.32
CA HIS A 56 3.61 1.18 8.31
C HIS A 56 3.24 0.74 9.73
N ALA A 57 4.23 0.61 10.62
CA ALA A 57 4.03 0.29 12.04
C ALA A 57 3.19 1.34 12.77
N ILE A 58 3.37 2.63 12.47
CA ILE A 58 2.52 3.72 12.98
C ILE A 58 1.08 3.54 12.51
N GLY A 59 0.86 3.23 11.22
CA GLY A 59 -0.48 2.96 10.68
C GLY A 59 -1.16 1.80 11.41
N ILE A 60 -0.44 0.70 11.64
CA ILE A 60 -0.93 -0.46 12.39
C ILE A 60 -1.24 -0.06 13.85
N SER A 61 -0.40 0.75 14.49
CA SER A 61 -0.64 1.22 15.86
C SER A 61 -1.92 2.05 15.97
N VAL A 62 -2.20 2.89 14.97
CA VAL A 62 -3.46 3.65 14.86
C VAL A 62 -4.65 2.71 14.72
N LEU A 63 -4.53 1.64 13.93
CA LEU A 63 -5.57 0.62 13.80
C LEU A 63 -5.81 -0.13 15.12
N ILE A 64 -4.74 -0.53 15.82
CA ILE A 64 -4.84 -1.16 17.15
C ILE A 64 -5.55 -0.22 18.13
N TYR A 65 -5.19 1.07 18.15
CA TYR A 65 -5.84 2.07 18.99
C TYR A 65 -7.35 2.11 18.72
N LYS A 66 -7.76 2.18 17.45
CA LYS A 66 -9.19 2.14 17.08
C LYS A 66 -9.89 0.88 17.62
N LEU A 67 -9.34 -0.30 17.38
CA LEU A 67 -9.99 -1.56 17.79
C LEU A 67 -10.04 -1.73 19.31
N THR A 68 -9.05 -1.19 20.04
CA THR A 68 -8.97 -1.32 21.50
C THR A 68 -9.75 -0.24 22.25
N LYS A 69 -9.67 1.02 21.82
CA LYS A 69 -10.25 2.18 22.51
C LYS A 69 -11.62 2.58 21.96
N GLU A 70 -11.77 2.68 20.65
CA GLU A 70 -13.06 3.03 20.03
C GLU A 70 -14.02 1.83 19.95
N LYS A 71 -13.50 0.61 20.16
CA LYS A 71 -14.30 -0.64 20.18
C LYS A 71 -15.20 -0.80 18.94
N THR A 72 -14.68 -0.43 17.77
CA THR A 72 -15.39 -0.54 16.49
C THR A 72 -14.43 -0.96 15.38
N CYS A 73 -14.91 -1.83 14.48
CA CYS A 73 -14.24 -2.18 13.23
C CYS A 73 -14.99 -1.65 11.99
N ALA A 74 -15.92 -0.70 12.16
CA ALA A 74 -16.66 -0.10 11.05
C ALA A 74 -15.71 0.49 9.99
N GLY A 75 -15.98 0.26 8.70
CA GLY A 75 -15.12 0.73 7.61
C GLY A 75 -13.81 -0.05 7.40
N LEU A 76 -13.55 -1.12 8.16
CA LEU A 76 -12.43 -2.04 7.92
C LEU A 76 -12.91 -3.26 7.12
N SER A 77 -12.16 -3.65 6.10
CA SER A 77 -12.40 -4.86 5.31
C SER A 77 -11.69 -6.05 5.94
N LEU A 78 -12.47 -7.05 6.35
CA LEU A 78 -11.94 -8.33 6.83
C LEU A 78 -11.17 -9.03 5.70
N LYS A 79 -11.71 -8.97 4.48
CA LYS A 79 -11.12 -9.60 3.30
C LYS A 79 -9.73 -9.06 2.99
N SER A 80 -9.50 -7.75 3.13
CA SER A 80 -8.16 -7.18 2.95
C SER A 80 -7.18 -7.66 4.03
N GLN A 81 -7.63 -7.81 5.28
CA GLN A 81 -6.79 -8.35 6.36
C GLN A 81 -6.45 -9.83 6.10
N GLU A 82 -7.39 -10.62 5.58
CA GLU A 82 -7.16 -12.03 5.22
C GLU A 82 -6.18 -12.18 4.06
N LEU A 83 -6.32 -11.37 3.01
CA LEU A 83 -5.34 -11.33 1.92
C LEU A 83 -3.96 -10.91 2.44
N THR A 84 -3.93 -9.98 3.39
CA THR A 84 -2.70 -9.53 4.05
C THR A 84 -2.03 -10.65 4.83
N ALA A 85 -2.79 -11.35 5.68
CA ALA A 85 -2.29 -12.51 6.41
C ALA A 85 -1.81 -13.62 5.48
N LEU A 86 -2.51 -13.86 4.36
CA LEU A 86 -2.13 -14.88 3.38
C LEU A 86 -0.78 -14.58 2.73
N PHE A 87 -0.58 -13.38 2.18
CA PHE A 87 0.71 -13.06 1.53
C PHE A 87 1.85 -13.01 2.56
N LEU A 88 1.60 -12.49 3.78
CA LEU A 88 2.60 -12.46 4.84
C LEU A 88 2.99 -13.86 5.30
N ALA A 89 2.03 -14.79 5.42
CA ALA A 89 2.33 -16.18 5.77
C ALA A 89 3.19 -16.86 4.69
N VAL A 90 2.88 -16.65 3.41
CA VAL A 90 3.69 -17.18 2.30
C VAL A 90 5.07 -16.51 2.25
N ARG A 91 5.14 -15.20 2.47
CA ARG A 91 6.42 -14.46 2.54
C ARG A 91 7.28 -14.95 3.69
N LEU A 92 6.71 -15.13 4.87
CA LEU A 92 7.43 -15.61 6.04
C LEU A 92 7.98 -17.03 5.80
N TYR A 93 7.19 -17.90 5.17
CA TYR A 93 7.67 -19.21 4.70
C TYR A 93 8.86 -19.06 3.73
N CYS A 94 8.75 -18.20 2.72
CA CYS A 94 9.83 -17.93 1.78
C CYS A 94 11.07 -17.38 2.51
N SER A 95 10.91 -16.48 3.47
CA SER A 95 12.01 -15.95 4.28
C SER A 95 12.71 -17.08 5.03
N PHE A 96 12.01 -17.92 5.80
CA PHE A 96 12.66 -19.03 6.51
C PHE A 96 13.41 -20.01 5.59
N VAL A 97 12.94 -20.21 4.36
CA VAL A 97 13.52 -21.18 3.42
C VAL A 97 14.58 -20.58 2.50
N MET A 98 14.53 -19.27 2.24
CA MET A 98 15.40 -18.58 1.29
C MET A 98 16.33 -17.55 1.95
N GLU A 99 15.85 -16.83 2.95
CA GLU A 99 16.50 -15.63 3.53
C GLU A 99 16.28 -15.54 5.06
N TYR A 100 17.29 -15.93 5.84
CA TYR A 100 17.24 -15.92 7.31
C TYR A 100 17.63 -14.55 7.87
N ASP A 101 16.86 -13.50 7.57
CA ASP A 101 17.22 -12.11 7.86
C ASP A 101 16.23 -11.37 8.78
N ILE A 102 16.56 -10.15 9.20
CA ILE A 102 15.74 -9.22 10.00
C ILE A 102 14.34 -8.98 9.41
N HIS A 103 14.19 -9.12 8.09
CA HIS A 103 12.90 -9.11 7.41
C HIS A 103 11.93 -10.16 7.94
N THR A 104 12.43 -11.35 8.31
CA THR A 104 11.65 -12.43 8.94
C THR A 104 10.96 -11.95 10.22
N LEU A 105 11.67 -11.15 11.02
CA LEU A 105 11.14 -10.63 12.30
C LEU A 105 10.04 -9.59 12.06
N LEU A 106 10.25 -8.68 11.12
CA LEU A 106 9.28 -7.64 10.75
C LEU A 106 8.01 -8.25 10.15
N ASP A 107 8.16 -9.21 9.23
CA ASP A 107 7.02 -9.94 8.64
C ASP A 107 6.27 -10.74 9.70
N SER A 108 6.98 -11.39 10.64
CA SER A 108 6.37 -12.10 11.76
C SER A 108 5.55 -11.16 12.66
N ALA A 109 6.11 -10.02 13.03
CA ALA A 109 5.42 -9.03 13.86
C ALA A 109 4.16 -8.48 13.17
N THR A 110 4.26 -8.20 11.87
CA THR A 110 3.15 -7.71 11.05
C THR A 110 2.07 -8.79 10.90
N LEU A 111 2.46 -10.05 10.67
CA LEU A 111 1.53 -11.17 10.56
C LEU A 111 0.76 -11.40 11.88
N LEU A 112 1.47 -11.45 13.01
CA LEU A 112 0.85 -11.60 14.33
C LEU A 112 -0.17 -10.50 14.61
N THR A 113 0.19 -9.26 14.27
CA THR A 113 -0.71 -8.12 14.46
C THR A 113 -1.93 -8.19 13.53
N THR A 114 -1.73 -8.62 12.28
CA THR A 114 -2.82 -8.81 11.31
C THR A 114 -3.77 -9.92 11.76
N LEU A 115 -3.25 -11.05 12.26
CA LEU A 115 -4.05 -12.13 12.83
C LEU A 115 -4.85 -11.67 14.05
N TRP A 116 -4.25 -10.83 14.91
CA TRP A 116 -4.96 -10.22 16.03
C TRP A 116 -6.09 -9.29 15.55
N VAL A 117 -5.88 -8.48 14.50
CA VAL A 117 -6.93 -7.66 13.88
C VAL A 117 -8.07 -8.53 13.35
N ILE A 118 -7.76 -9.61 12.62
CA ILE A 118 -8.75 -10.56 12.11
C ILE A 118 -9.57 -11.17 13.26
N TYR A 119 -8.90 -11.58 14.34
CA TYR A 119 -9.55 -12.10 15.54
C TYR A 119 -10.49 -11.05 16.17
N MET A 120 -10.04 -9.80 16.29
CA MET A 120 -10.86 -8.70 16.79
C MET A 120 -12.12 -8.49 15.95
N ILE A 121 -12.02 -8.49 14.62
CA ILE A 121 -13.18 -8.33 13.72
C ILE A 121 -14.14 -9.52 13.84
N ARG A 122 -13.62 -10.77 13.80
CA ARG A 122 -14.44 -11.99 13.73
C ARG A 122 -15.17 -12.31 15.04
N PHE A 123 -14.57 -11.99 16.18
CA PHE A 123 -15.08 -12.42 17.48
C PHE A 123 -15.51 -11.25 18.37
N ASN A 124 -14.63 -10.27 18.63
CA ASN A 124 -14.89 -9.23 19.63
C ASN A 124 -15.75 -8.08 19.09
N LEU A 125 -15.56 -7.69 17.83
CA LEU A 125 -16.16 -6.49 17.21
C LEU A 125 -17.12 -6.84 16.07
N LYS A 126 -17.55 -8.10 15.99
CA LYS A 126 -18.40 -8.64 14.92
C LYS A 126 -19.66 -7.81 14.68
N SER A 127 -20.25 -7.25 15.73
CA SER A 127 -21.46 -6.41 15.63
C SER A 127 -21.24 -5.09 14.87
N SER A 128 -20.02 -4.57 14.87
CA SER A 128 -19.65 -3.34 14.15
C SER A 128 -19.12 -3.60 12.73
N TYR A 129 -18.95 -4.87 12.35
CA TYR A 129 -18.47 -5.26 11.03
C TYR A 129 -19.56 -5.08 9.98
N MET A 130 -19.23 -4.35 8.90
CA MET A 130 -20.16 -4.00 7.84
C MET A 130 -20.11 -5.02 6.68
N GLU A 131 -20.59 -6.24 6.92
CA GLU A 131 -20.48 -7.35 5.97
C GLU A 131 -21.06 -7.02 4.58
N GLU A 132 -22.22 -6.36 4.53
CA GLU A 132 -22.87 -5.95 3.27
C GLU A 132 -22.01 -4.99 2.42
N LYS A 133 -21.14 -4.21 3.08
CA LYS A 133 -20.22 -3.27 2.42
C LYS A 133 -18.92 -3.93 1.97
N ASP A 134 -18.52 -5.03 2.61
CA ASP A 134 -17.32 -5.81 2.29
C ASP A 134 -17.61 -6.89 1.23
N ASN A 135 -18.22 -6.47 0.13
CA ASN A 135 -18.72 -7.35 -0.93
C ASN A 135 -17.68 -7.69 -2.02
N PHE A 136 -16.39 -7.46 -1.76
CA PHE A 136 -15.33 -7.78 -2.72
C PHE A 136 -15.14 -9.30 -2.85
N THR A 137 -15.01 -9.82 -4.07
CA THR A 137 -14.78 -11.27 -4.27
C THR A 137 -13.28 -11.57 -4.34
N ILE A 138 -12.72 -12.16 -3.28
CA ILE A 138 -11.28 -12.41 -3.12
C ILE A 138 -10.67 -13.27 -4.24
N TYR A 139 -11.45 -14.16 -4.84
CA TYR A 139 -10.98 -15.04 -5.92
C TYR A 139 -10.51 -14.26 -7.17
N PHE A 140 -11.08 -13.08 -7.43
CA PHE A 140 -10.63 -12.22 -8.54
C PHE A 140 -9.24 -11.63 -8.32
N VAL A 141 -8.69 -11.71 -7.12
CA VAL A 141 -7.33 -11.28 -6.81
C VAL A 141 -6.41 -12.49 -6.66
N VAL A 142 -6.81 -13.49 -5.86
CA VAL A 142 -5.97 -14.65 -5.56
C VAL A 142 -5.67 -15.49 -6.81
N ILE A 143 -6.67 -15.74 -7.66
CA ILE A 143 -6.49 -16.59 -8.85
C ILE A 143 -5.54 -15.93 -9.87
N PRO A 144 -5.72 -14.66 -10.28
CA PRO A 144 -4.76 -14.01 -11.17
C PRO A 144 -3.35 -13.95 -10.61
N CYS A 145 -3.16 -13.69 -9.30
CA CYS A 145 -1.84 -13.70 -8.69
C CYS A 145 -1.18 -15.10 -8.73
N ALA A 146 -1.96 -16.17 -8.52
CA ALA A 146 -1.47 -17.55 -8.61
C ALA A 146 -1.14 -17.96 -10.05
N VAL A 147 -1.96 -17.58 -11.03
CA VAL A 147 -1.67 -17.85 -12.45
C VAL A 147 -0.43 -17.06 -12.89
N LEU A 148 -0.34 -15.79 -12.51
CA LEU A 148 0.78 -14.93 -12.86
C LEU A 148 2.08 -15.42 -12.21
N SER A 149 2.05 -15.94 -10.98
CA SER A 149 3.23 -16.54 -10.35
C SER A 149 3.70 -17.80 -11.08
N LEU A 150 2.81 -18.62 -11.63
CA LEU A 150 3.22 -19.76 -12.47
C LEU A 150 3.93 -19.31 -13.76
N VAL A 151 3.48 -18.22 -14.37
CA VAL A 151 4.02 -17.72 -15.65
C VAL A 151 5.30 -16.90 -15.45
N ILE A 152 5.31 -15.97 -14.49
CA ILE A 152 6.43 -15.06 -14.22
C ILE A 152 6.84 -15.17 -12.75
N HIS A 153 7.96 -15.84 -12.54
CA HIS A 153 8.57 -16.09 -11.24
C HIS A 153 10.09 -15.96 -11.33
N PRO A 154 10.80 -15.82 -10.19
CA PRO A 154 12.25 -15.66 -10.16
C PRO A 154 12.94 -16.83 -10.82
N THR A 155 14.12 -16.61 -11.42
CA THR A 155 14.97 -17.68 -12.00
C THR A 155 16.15 -18.02 -11.09
N THR A 156 15.91 -18.07 -9.78
CA THR A 156 16.92 -18.38 -8.76
C THR A 156 17.16 -19.90 -8.64
N GLN A 157 18.19 -20.30 -7.88
CA GLN A 157 18.56 -21.72 -7.68
C GLN A 157 17.64 -22.49 -6.71
N HIS A 158 16.69 -21.81 -6.07
CA HIS A 158 15.77 -22.43 -5.13
C HIS A 158 14.78 -23.38 -5.82
N LEU A 159 14.16 -24.26 -5.02
CA LEU A 159 13.11 -25.16 -5.47
C LEU A 159 12.01 -24.41 -6.22
N PHE A 160 11.47 -25.02 -7.28
CA PHE A 160 10.43 -24.42 -8.11
C PHE A 160 9.25 -23.90 -7.28
N PHE A 161 8.78 -24.70 -6.31
CA PHE A 161 7.70 -24.31 -5.40
C PHE A 161 8.00 -22.99 -4.66
N ASN A 162 9.22 -22.84 -4.10
CA ASN A 162 9.60 -21.63 -3.35
C ASN A 162 9.62 -20.39 -4.24
N ARG A 163 10.06 -20.55 -5.50
CA ARG A 163 10.06 -19.48 -6.51
C ARG A 163 8.64 -19.03 -6.83
N ILE A 164 7.71 -19.97 -7.00
CA ILE A 164 6.29 -19.67 -7.23
C ILE A 164 5.66 -18.99 -6.00
N CYS A 165 5.95 -19.48 -4.79
CA CYS A 165 5.46 -18.88 -3.55
C CYS A 165 5.94 -17.45 -3.36
N TRP A 166 7.22 -17.17 -3.65
CA TRP A 166 7.75 -15.81 -3.57
C TRP A 166 7.08 -14.88 -4.60
N ALA A 167 6.93 -15.33 -5.85
CA ALA A 167 6.19 -14.56 -6.86
C ALA A 167 4.74 -14.30 -6.46
N PHE A 168 4.07 -15.32 -5.92
CA PHE A 168 2.69 -15.21 -5.46
C PHE A 168 2.52 -14.17 -4.35
N CYS A 169 3.39 -14.16 -3.34
CA CYS A 169 3.27 -13.21 -2.24
C CYS A 169 3.55 -11.76 -2.67
N VAL A 170 4.50 -11.55 -3.60
CA VAL A 170 4.76 -10.22 -4.20
C VAL A 170 3.54 -9.71 -4.97
N TYR A 171 2.96 -10.54 -5.85
CA TYR A 171 1.78 -10.14 -6.61
C TYR A 171 0.56 -9.93 -5.72
N LEU A 172 0.34 -10.80 -4.74
CA LEU A 172 -0.80 -10.69 -3.84
C LEU A 172 -0.71 -9.44 -2.95
N GLU A 173 0.47 -9.09 -2.47
CA GLU A 173 0.69 -7.86 -1.70
C GLU A 173 0.32 -6.61 -2.49
N ALA A 174 0.66 -6.56 -3.79
CA ALA A 174 0.42 -5.40 -4.63
C ALA A 174 -1.07 -5.00 -4.72
N VAL A 175 -1.98 -5.98 -4.54
CA VAL A 175 -3.42 -5.80 -4.75
C VAL A 175 -4.28 -6.17 -3.54
N SER A 176 -3.68 -6.61 -2.42
CA SER A 176 -4.41 -7.04 -1.21
C SER A 176 -5.24 -5.94 -0.54
N VAL A 177 -4.94 -4.67 -0.84
CA VAL A 177 -5.62 -3.48 -0.29
C VAL A 177 -6.93 -3.15 -1.00
N LEU A 178 -7.20 -3.74 -2.18
CA LEU A 178 -8.41 -3.46 -2.97
C LEU A 178 -9.73 -3.63 -2.20
N PRO A 179 -9.94 -4.70 -1.41
CA PRO A 179 -11.17 -4.84 -0.62
C PRO A 179 -11.35 -3.71 0.40
N GLN A 180 -10.26 -3.22 1.02
CA GLN A 180 -10.30 -2.12 1.97
C GLN A 180 -10.78 -0.82 1.31
N LEU A 181 -10.21 -0.48 0.15
CA LEU A 181 -10.62 0.70 -0.61
C LEU A 181 -12.09 0.58 -1.07
N ARG A 182 -12.52 -0.62 -1.48
CA ARG A 182 -13.90 -0.89 -1.87
C ARG A 182 -14.89 -0.64 -0.73
N VAL A 183 -14.58 -1.11 0.49
CA VAL A 183 -15.42 -0.83 1.67
C VAL A 183 -15.51 0.67 1.93
N MET A 184 -14.40 1.40 1.85
CA MET A 184 -14.39 2.85 2.08
C MET A 184 -15.25 3.60 1.05
N GLN A 185 -15.22 3.19 -0.22
CA GLN A 185 -16.09 3.71 -1.27
C GLN A 185 -17.56 3.39 -1.01
N ASN A 186 -17.87 2.15 -0.60
CA ASN A 186 -19.23 1.69 -0.34
C ASN A 186 -19.87 2.37 0.90
N THR A 187 -19.04 2.77 1.88
CA THR A 187 -19.48 3.47 3.10
C THR A 187 -19.57 4.99 2.91
N LYS A 188 -18.83 5.56 1.95
CA LYS A 188 -18.76 7.01 1.59
C LYS A 188 -18.24 7.95 2.68
N ILE A 189 -18.48 7.64 3.96
CA ILE A 189 -17.98 8.35 5.12
C ILE A 189 -16.90 7.47 5.75
N VAL A 190 -15.66 7.93 5.71
CA VAL A 190 -14.52 7.20 6.27
C VAL A 190 -14.22 7.73 7.66
N GLU A 191 -14.16 6.84 8.63
CA GLU A 191 -13.78 7.19 10.00
C GLU A 191 -12.32 7.67 10.07
N PRO A 192 -12.00 8.70 10.90
CA PRO A 192 -10.67 9.31 10.93
C PRO A 192 -9.54 8.30 11.15
N PHE A 193 -9.65 7.42 12.15
CA PHE A 193 -8.61 6.43 12.44
C PHE A 193 -8.37 5.44 11.29
N THR A 194 -9.42 5.05 10.56
CA THR A 194 -9.26 4.20 9.36
C THR A 194 -8.60 4.98 8.23
N ALA A 195 -8.96 6.25 8.07
CA ALA A 195 -8.33 7.11 7.08
C ALA A 195 -6.83 7.30 7.37
N HIS A 196 -6.46 7.53 8.63
CA HIS A 196 -5.07 7.64 9.08
C HIS A 196 -4.28 6.35 8.84
N TYR A 197 -4.85 5.19 9.18
CA TYR A 197 -4.23 3.88 8.92
C TYR A 197 -3.96 3.66 7.42
N VAL A 198 -4.97 3.83 6.57
CA VAL A 198 -4.84 3.61 5.13
C VAL A 198 -3.92 4.65 4.48
N PHE A 199 -3.90 5.87 5.00
CA PHE A 199 -2.96 6.91 4.54
C PHE A 199 -1.52 6.56 4.90
N ALA A 200 -1.26 6.13 6.14
CA ALA A 200 0.05 5.66 6.56
C ALA A 200 0.51 4.47 5.70
N LEU A 201 -0.38 3.51 5.42
CA LEU A 201 -0.11 2.42 4.48
C LEU A 201 0.29 2.97 3.10
N GLY A 202 -0.44 3.93 2.54
CA GLY A 202 -0.10 4.57 1.27
C GLY A 202 1.26 5.27 1.25
N VAL A 203 1.62 5.96 2.34
CA VAL A 203 2.94 6.60 2.48
C VAL A 203 4.05 5.55 2.56
N ALA A 204 3.86 4.48 3.33
CA ALA A 204 4.81 3.38 3.40
C ALA A 204 5.05 2.77 2.00
N ARG A 205 4.00 2.50 1.23
CA ARG A 205 4.14 1.94 -0.13
C ARG A 205 4.85 2.89 -1.09
N PHE A 206 4.59 4.19 -0.99
CA PHE A 206 5.33 5.18 -1.77
C PHE A 206 6.84 5.19 -1.42
N LEU A 207 7.20 5.10 -0.13
CA LEU A 207 8.60 5.06 0.31
C LEU A 207 9.30 3.77 -0.13
N SER A 208 8.64 2.61 -0.01
CA SER A 208 9.11 1.32 -0.54
C SER A 208 9.36 1.39 -2.05
N CYS A 209 8.40 1.89 -2.81
CA CYS A 209 8.54 2.05 -4.26
C CYS A 209 9.69 3.00 -4.61
N ALA A 210 9.86 4.11 -3.87
CA ALA A 210 10.97 5.04 -4.07
C ALA A 210 12.32 4.38 -3.76
N HIS A 211 12.42 3.61 -2.66
CA HIS A 211 13.62 2.84 -2.32
C HIS A 211 14.03 1.91 -3.47
N TRP A 212 13.10 1.07 -3.96
CA TRP A 212 13.36 0.16 -5.07
C TRP A 212 13.79 0.87 -6.36
N VAL A 213 13.12 1.95 -6.73
CA VAL A 213 13.47 2.72 -7.94
C VAL A 213 14.86 3.34 -7.82
N LEU A 214 15.19 3.94 -6.67
CA LEU A 214 16.48 4.58 -6.45
C LEU A 214 17.61 3.55 -6.40
N GLN A 215 17.39 2.40 -5.77
CA GLN A 215 18.37 1.31 -5.72
C GLN A 215 18.70 0.77 -7.13
N VAL A 216 17.70 0.67 -8.01
CA VAL A 216 17.91 0.30 -9.42
C VAL A 216 18.72 1.35 -10.17
N LEU A 217 18.44 2.64 -9.95
CA LEU A 217 19.16 3.74 -10.58
C LEU A 217 20.62 3.81 -10.12
N ASP A 218 20.87 3.70 -8.81
CA ASP A 218 22.20 3.81 -8.23
C ASP A 218 23.08 2.61 -8.54
N THR A 219 22.51 1.40 -8.59
CA THR A 219 23.22 0.19 -9.04
C THR A 219 23.41 0.12 -10.56
N ARG A 220 22.97 1.15 -11.31
CA ARG A 220 22.97 1.18 -12.78
C ARG A 220 22.30 -0.04 -13.42
N GLY A 221 21.22 -0.52 -12.79
CA GLY A 221 20.47 -1.70 -13.22
C GLY A 221 21.06 -3.05 -12.79
N ARG A 222 22.21 -3.08 -12.09
CA ARG A 222 22.82 -4.34 -11.63
C ARG A 222 21.93 -5.09 -10.64
N LEU A 223 21.11 -4.39 -9.86
CA LEU A 223 20.09 -4.99 -8.99
C LEU A 223 19.06 -5.81 -9.78
N LEU A 224 18.67 -5.34 -10.97
CA LEU A 224 17.72 -6.08 -11.81
C LEU A 224 18.31 -7.42 -12.23
N THR A 225 19.60 -7.48 -12.55
CA THR A 225 20.29 -8.73 -12.86
C THR A 225 20.47 -9.62 -11.63
N ALA A 226 20.59 -9.05 -10.43
CA ALA A 226 20.72 -9.79 -9.18
C ALA A 226 19.41 -10.47 -8.76
N LEU A 227 18.25 -9.83 -9.00
CA LEU A 227 16.94 -10.40 -8.75
C LEU A 227 16.60 -11.60 -9.66
N GLY A 228 17.39 -11.81 -10.73
CA GLY A 228 17.27 -12.91 -11.66
C GLY A 228 17.29 -12.44 -13.12
N TYR A 229 16.85 -13.32 -14.01
CA TYR A 229 16.78 -13.06 -15.44
C TYR A 229 15.33 -13.04 -15.94
N GLY A 230 15.12 -12.54 -17.15
CA GLY A 230 13.81 -12.48 -17.80
C GLY A 230 12.92 -11.36 -17.25
N LEU A 231 11.62 -11.60 -17.23
CA LEU A 231 10.61 -10.58 -16.87
C LEU A 231 10.50 -10.34 -15.35
N TRP A 232 10.99 -11.25 -14.52
CA TRP A 232 10.79 -11.21 -13.07
C TRP A 232 11.28 -9.91 -12.39
N PRO A 233 12.51 -9.41 -12.62
CA PRO A 233 12.97 -8.18 -11.98
C PRO A 233 12.09 -6.97 -12.32
N SER A 234 11.57 -6.91 -13.55
CA SER A 234 10.65 -5.85 -13.97
C SER A 234 9.28 -5.97 -13.28
N MET A 235 8.82 -7.20 -13.04
CA MET A 235 7.57 -7.47 -12.35
C MET A 235 7.60 -7.11 -10.86
N VAL A 236 8.75 -7.21 -10.19
CA VAL A 236 8.92 -6.73 -8.80
C VAL A 236 8.68 -5.22 -8.73
N LEU A 237 9.38 -4.45 -9.57
CA LEU A 237 9.16 -2.99 -9.65
C LEU A 237 7.73 -2.63 -10.06
N LEU A 238 7.16 -3.36 -11.02
CA LEU A 238 5.79 -3.13 -11.45
C LEU A 238 4.81 -3.35 -10.29
N SER A 239 5.06 -4.35 -9.43
CA SER A 239 4.22 -4.64 -8.26
C SER A 239 4.25 -3.49 -7.24
N GLU A 240 5.42 -2.93 -6.97
CA GLU A 240 5.58 -1.73 -6.12
C GLU A 240 4.83 -0.52 -6.68
N ILE A 241 4.92 -0.30 -8.00
CA ILE A 241 4.23 0.78 -8.70
C ILE A 241 2.71 0.57 -8.65
N VAL A 242 2.23 -0.65 -8.91
CA VAL A 242 0.80 -1.00 -8.86
C VAL A 242 0.24 -0.72 -7.47
N GLN A 243 0.91 -1.19 -6.42
CA GLN A 243 0.47 -0.97 -5.05
C GLN A 243 0.41 0.52 -4.68
N THR A 244 1.43 1.28 -5.07
CA THR A 244 1.50 2.72 -4.84
C THR A 244 0.40 3.46 -5.59
N PHE A 245 0.13 3.07 -6.84
CA PHE A 245 -0.89 3.69 -7.68
C PHE A 245 -2.30 3.43 -7.17
N ILE A 246 -2.61 2.20 -6.74
CA ILE A 246 -3.91 1.84 -6.14
C ILE A 246 -4.23 2.73 -4.92
N LEU A 247 -3.22 3.06 -4.11
CA LEU A 247 -3.38 3.90 -2.92
C LEU A 247 -3.32 5.41 -3.21
N ALA A 248 -2.82 5.82 -4.38
CA ALA A 248 -2.58 7.22 -4.70
C ALA A 248 -3.86 8.06 -4.70
N ASP A 249 -4.96 7.53 -5.23
CA ASP A 249 -6.24 8.25 -5.27
C ASP A 249 -6.79 8.51 -3.86
N PHE A 250 -6.76 7.48 -3.01
CA PHE A 250 -7.16 7.64 -1.61
C PHE A 250 -6.29 8.69 -0.90
N CYS A 251 -4.97 8.62 -1.04
CA CYS A 251 -4.04 9.57 -0.44
C CYS A 251 -4.30 11.00 -0.92
N TYR A 252 -4.64 11.19 -2.20
CA TYR A 252 -5.02 12.49 -2.74
C TYR A 252 -6.26 13.07 -2.04
N TYR A 253 -7.33 12.28 -1.91
CA TYR A 253 -8.56 12.74 -1.23
C TYR A 253 -8.35 12.98 0.26
N TYR A 254 -7.54 12.15 0.92
CA TYR A 254 -7.16 12.34 2.31
C TYR A 254 -6.46 13.68 2.55
N VAL A 255 -5.41 13.99 1.78
CA VAL A 255 -4.68 15.28 1.88
C VAL A 255 -5.62 16.45 1.56
N LYS A 256 -6.47 16.30 0.55
CA LYS A 256 -7.46 17.32 0.19
C LYS A 256 -8.46 17.60 1.32
N SER A 257 -8.91 16.58 2.04
CA SER A 257 -9.80 16.72 3.20
C SER A 257 -9.12 17.46 4.34
N LEU A 258 -7.86 17.10 4.66
CA LEU A 258 -7.08 17.75 5.70
C LEU A 258 -6.82 19.24 5.41
N VAL A 259 -6.37 19.56 4.19
CA VAL A 259 -6.12 20.96 3.78
C VAL A 259 -7.42 21.76 3.74
N GLY A 260 -8.54 21.10 3.45
CA GLY A 260 -9.88 21.70 3.51
C GLY A 260 -10.45 21.88 4.92
N GLY A 261 -9.76 21.42 5.96
CA GLY A 261 -10.23 21.48 7.35
C GLY A 261 -11.40 20.53 7.65
N GLN A 262 -11.65 19.54 6.80
CA GLN A 262 -12.72 18.56 7.01
C GLN A 262 -12.20 17.41 7.88
N LEU A 263 -12.77 17.29 9.09
CA LEU A 263 -12.45 16.22 10.05
C LEU A 263 -12.89 14.84 9.56
N VAL A 264 -13.88 14.79 8.67
CA VAL A 264 -14.49 13.56 8.15
C VAL A 264 -14.23 13.47 6.65
N LEU A 265 -13.52 12.42 6.25
CA LEU A 265 -13.22 12.16 4.85
C LEU A 265 -14.46 11.60 4.15
N ARG A 266 -14.91 12.31 3.10
CA ARG A 266 -15.99 11.85 2.21
C ARG A 266 -15.43 11.53 0.84
N LEU A 267 -15.57 10.27 0.42
CA LEU A 267 -15.11 9.83 -0.90
C LEU A 267 -16.21 10.11 -1.95
N PRO A 268 -15.86 10.61 -3.16
CA PRO A 268 -16.83 10.73 -4.24
C PRO A 268 -17.33 9.36 -4.70
N SER A 269 -18.53 9.30 -5.27
CA SER A 269 -19.05 8.04 -5.83
C SER A 269 -18.31 7.69 -7.12
N GLY A 270 -17.75 6.48 -7.22
CA GLY A 270 -17.18 5.95 -8.46
C GLY A 270 -15.69 6.17 -8.69
N VAL A 271 -14.89 6.38 -7.63
CA VAL A 271 -13.44 6.49 -7.77
C VAL A 271 -12.78 5.18 -7.35
N VAL A 272 -12.29 4.39 -8.30
CA VAL A 272 -11.27 3.32 -8.18
C VAL A 272 -10.28 3.59 -9.30
#